data_AF-A0A7V3FAF1-F1
#
_entry.id   AF-A0A7V3FAF1-F1
#
_cell.length_a   1.000
_cell.length_b   1.000
_cell.length_c   1.000
_cell.angle_alpha   90.00
_cell.angle_beta   90.00
_cell.angle_gamma   90.00
#
_symmetry.space_group_name_H-M   'P 1'
#
loop_
_entity.id
_entity.type
_entity.pdbx_description
1 polymer ?
#
loop_
_entity_poly.entity_id
_entity_poly.type
_entity_poly.pdbx_seq_one_letter_code
_entity_poly.pdbx_strand_id
1 'polypeptide(L)'
;MKKPEGESPMRLRPRETEVVSIPIPKDTLASLKEVAAQREMSYEALLKLYIGQGLWQDLTRFFGDRVLETTAHVLARHLQSEAEVASIMREIREEAIGKAG
;
A
#
# COMPACT_ATOMS: atom_id res chain seq x y z
N MET A 1 34.64 38.17 -3.41
CA MET A 1 33.22 37.84 -3.24
C MET A 1 33.10 36.35 -2.93
N LYS A 2 32.46 35.97 -1.81
CA LYS A 2 32.27 34.56 -1.40
C LYS A 2 31.21 33.90 -2.30
N LYS A 3 31.50 32.69 -2.81
CA LYS A 3 30.49 31.83 -3.48
C LYS A 3 29.48 31.35 -2.43
N PRO A 4 28.18 31.28 -2.73
CA PRO A 4 27.18 30.76 -1.81
C PRO A 4 27.37 29.25 -1.65
N GLU A 5 27.67 28.83 -0.42
CA GLU A 5 27.53 27.44 0.05
C GLU A 5 26.02 27.19 0.21
N GLY A 6 25.43 26.24 -0.51
CA GLY A 6 24.01 25.98 -0.27
C GLY A 6 23.21 25.07 -1.20
N GLU A 7 23.73 24.56 -2.32
CA GLU A 7 22.96 23.62 -3.14
C GLU A 7 23.55 22.21 -3.02
N SER A 8 23.08 21.47 -2.01
CA SER A 8 23.24 20.01 -2.02
C SER A 8 22.30 19.47 -3.11
N PRO A 9 22.81 18.88 -4.21
CA PRO A 9 21.92 18.30 -5.21
C PRO A 9 21.13 17.17 -4.54
N MET A 10 19.79 17.22 -4.66
CA MET A 10 18.92 16.12 -4.26
C MET A 10 19.29 14.89 -5.10
N ARG A 11 20.22 14.07 -4.58
CA ARG A 11 20.60 12.81 -5.21
C ARG A 11 19.49 11.80 -4.96
N LEU A 12 18.51 11.77 -5.86
CA LEU A 12 17.58 10.66 -5.97
C LEU A 12 18.41 9.39 -6.20
N ARG A 13 18.51 8.54 -5.18
CA ARG A 13 19.18 7.24 -5.32
C ARG A 13 18.28 6.36 -6.20
N PRO A 14 18.77 5.88 -7.35
CA PRO A 14 18.03 4.92 -8.16
C PRO A 14 17.71 3.70 -7.30
N ARG A 15 16.46 3.25 -7.32
CA ARG A 15 16.08 1.96 -6.72
C ARG A 15 16.48 0.84 -7.66
N GLU A 16 16.82 -0.31 -7.11
CA GLU A 16 16.94 -1.54 -7.90
C GLU A 16 15.58 -1.87 -8.52
N THR A 17 15.56 -2.20 -9.80
CA THR A 17 14.35 -2.48 -10.56
C THR A 17 14.54 -3.70 -11.45
N GLU A 18 13.50 -4.51 -11.56
CA GLU A 18 13.43 -5.61 -12.52
C GLU A 18 12.37 -5.32 -13.60
N VAL A 19 12.56 -5.88 -14.79
CA VAL A 19 11.62 -5.75 -15.90
C VAL A 19 10.64 -6.91 -15.87
N VAL A 20 9.34 -6.60 -15.79
CA VAL A 20 8.25 -7.57 -15.91
C VAL A 20 7.58 -7.38 -17.27
N SER A 21 7.56 -8.42 -18.10
CA SER A 21 6.89 -8.41 -19.41
C SER A 21 5.56 -9.16 -19.33
N ILE A 22 4.46 -8.49 -19.66
CA ILE A 22 3.10 -9.04 -19.56
C ILE A 22 2.37 -8.76 -20.89
N PRO A 23 1.80 -9.77 -21.57
CA PRO A 23 0.96 -9.53 -22.73
C PRO A 23 -0.33 -8.81 -22.29
N ILE A 24 -0.62 -7.66 -22.91
CA ILE A 24 -1.85 -6.89 -22.66
C ILE A 24 -2.72 -6.92 -23.92
N PRO A 25 -4.02 -7.24 -23.81
CA PRO A 25 -4.95 -7.13 -24.93
C PRO A 25 -4.91 -5.74 -25.58
N LYS A 26 -4.98 -5.68 -26.91
CA LYS A 26 -4.79 -4.42 -27.65
C LYS A 26 -5.82 -3.36 -27.29
N ASP A 27 -7.06 -3.77 -27.10
CA ASP A 27 -8.19 -2.97 -26.63
C ASP A 27 -7.93 -2.42 -25.22
N THR A 28 -7.45 -3.27 -24.29
CA THR A 28 -7.09 -2.83 -22.93
C THR A 28 -5.98 -1.77 -22.96
N LEU A 29 -4.95 -1.97 -23.79
CA LEU A 29 -3.89 -0.98 -23.97
C LEU A 29 -4.42 0.34 -24.57
N ALA A 30 -5.40 0.27 -25.47
CA ALA A 30 -6.04 1.46 -26.02
C ALA A 30 -6.79 2.25 -24.93
N SER A 31 -7.57 1.57 -24.09
CA SER A 31 -8.26 2.20 -22.96
C SER A 31 -7.28 2.81 -21.95
N LEU A 32 -6.18 2.11 -21.63
CA LEU A 32 -5.13 2.65 -20.75
C LEU A 32 -4.52 3.95 -21.30
N LYS A 33 -4.28 4.02 -22.62
CA LYS A 33 -3.76 5.23 -23.26
C LYS A 33 -4.76 6.39 -23.21
N GLU A 34 -6.04 6.13 -23.42
CA GLU A 34 -7.09 7.14 -23.32
C GLU A 34 -7.20 7.70 -21.90
N VAL A 35 -7.24 6.84 -20.89
CA VAL A 35 -7.29 7.26 -19.49
C VAL A 35 -6.03 8.04 -19.09
N ALA A 36 -4.86 7.63 -19.58
CA ALA A 36 -3.62 8.34 -19.32
C ALA A 36 -3.63 9.75 -19.92
N ALA A 37 -4.16 9.90 -21.15
CA ALA A 37 -4.34 11.19 -21.80
C ALA A 37 -5.30 12.10 -21.02
N GLN A 38 -6.43 11.58 -20.55
CA GLN A 38 -7.39 12.32 -19.72
C GLN A 38 -6.79 12.79 -18.38
N ARG A 39 -5.79 12.06 -17.86
CA ARG A 39 -5.08 12.38 -16.61
C ARG A 39 -3.75 13.10 -16.83
N GLU A 40 -3.48 13.54 -18.05
CA GLU A 40 -2.27 14.30 -18.43
C GLU A 40 -0.96 13.59 -18.03
N MET A 41 -0.91 12.26 -18.19
CA MET A 41 0.27 11.44 -17.87
C MET A 41 0.55 10.39 -18.94
N SER A 42 1.75 9.80 -18.92
CA SER A 42 2.06 8.67 -19.80
C SER A 42 1.29 7.41 -19.35
N TYR A 43 0.99 6.52 -20.29
CA TYR A 43 0.35 5.23 -19.94
C TYR A 43 1.27 4.38 -19.04
N GLU A 44 2.60 4.54 -19.13
CA GLU A 44 3.55 3.90 -18.22
C GLU A 44 3.43 4.44 -16.78
N ALA A 45 3.27 5.76 -16.63
CA ALA A 45 3.04 6.37 -15.32
C ALA A 45 1.70 5.92 -14.74
N LEU A 46 0.65 5.83 -15.57
CA LEU A 46 -0.64 5.31 -15.17
C LEU A 46 -0.56 3.85 -14.71
N LEU A 47 0.15 2.99 -15.45
CA LEU A 47 0.37 1.60 -15.07
C LEU A 47 1.07 1.49 -13.71
N LYS A 48 2.16 2.25 -13.50
CA LYS A 48 2.86 2.31 -12.21
C LYS A 48 1.94 2.77 -11.08
N LEU A 49 1.09 3.78 -11.35
CA LEU A 49 0.13 4.28 -10.38
C LEU A 49 -0.90 3.20 -9.99
N TYR A 50 -1.53 2.55 -10.97
CA TYR A 50 -2.53 1.51 -10.72
C TYR A 50 -1.96 0.30 -9.99
N ILE A 51 -0.78 -0.16 -10.40
CA ILE A 51 -0.07 -1.23 -9.70
C ILE A 51 0.23 -0.81 -8.26
N GLY A 52 0.77 0.40 -8.07
CA GLY A 52 1.09 0.92 -6.74
C GLY A 52 -0.13 1.04 -5.84
N GLN A 53 -1.26 1.55 -6.36
CA GLN A 53 -2.50 1.70 -5.61
C GLN A 53 -3.08 0.35 -5.16
N GLY A 54 -3.24 -0.59 -6.09
CA GLY A 54 -3.77 -1.92 -5.77
C GLY A 54 -2.86 -2.67 -4.79
N LEU A 55 -1.55 -2.66 -5.05
CA LEU A 55 -0.58 -3.32 -4.17
C LEU A 55 -0.57 -2.71 -2.77
N TRP A 56 -0.60 -1.38 -2.66
CA TRP A 56 -0.58 -0.71 -1.35
C TRP A 56 -1.84 -1.02 -0.53
N GLN A 57 -3.01 -1.05 -1.17
CA GLN A 57 -4.27 -1.47 -0.54
C GLN A 57 -4.19 -2.90 -0.02
N ASP A 58 -3.72 -3.84 -0.86
CA ASP A 58 -3.58 -5.24 -0.48
C ASP A 58 -2.57 -5.43 0.67
N LEU A 59 -1.40 -4.79 0.59
CA LEU A 59 -0.38 -4.85 1.64
C LEU A 59 -0.89 -4.29 2.97
N THR A 60 -1.66 -3.20 2.92
CA THR A 60 -2.25 -2.59 4.11
C THR A 60 -3.28 -3.53 4.74
N ARG A 61 -4.15 -4.14 3.93
CA ARG A 61 -5.12 -5.14 4.39
C ARG A 61 -4.42 -6.34 5.03
N PHE A 62 -3.47 -6.96 4.33
CA PHE A 62 -2.76 -8.14 4.84
C PHE A 62 -1.96 -7.86 6.10
N PHE A 63 -1.38 -6.67 6.22
CA PHE A 63 -0.72 -6.27 7.45
C PHE A 63 -1.72 -6.15 8.60
N GLY A 64 -2.86 -5.49 8.38
CA GLY A 64 -3.94 -5.38 9.37
C GLY A 64 -4.47 -6.74 9.83
N ASP A 65 -4.78 -7.63 8.88
CA ASP A 65 -5.26 -8.99 9.16
C ASP A 65 -4.24 -9.78 10.00
N ARG A 66 -2.96 -9.73 9.62
CA ARG A 66 -1.89 -10.42 10.33
C ARG A 66 -1.70 -9.88 11.75
N VAL A 67 -1.80 -8.57 11.93
CA VAL A 67 -1.72 -7.96 13.27
C VAL A 67 -2.88 -8.45 14.13
N LEU A 68 -4.12 -8.43 13.62
CA LEU A 68 -5.28 -8.90 14.36
C LEU A 68 -5.20 -10.39 14.71
N GLU A 69 -4.75 -11.24 13.78
CA GLU A 69 -4.52 -12.66 14.03
C GLU A 69 -3.46 -12.90 15.11
N THR A 70 -2.34 -12.18 15.01
CA THR A 70 -1.26 -12.26 16.00
C THR A 70 -1.74 -11.81 17.38
N THR A 71 -2.53 -10.73 17.46
CA THR A 71 -3.12 -10.26 18.71
C THR A 71 -4.05 -11.29 19.32
N ALA A 72 -4.93 -11.92 18.52
CA ALA A 72 -5.81 -12.99 19.01
C ALA A 72 -4.99 -14.16 19.57
N HIS A 73 -3.94 -14.58 18.88
CA HIS A 73 -3.05 -15.65 19.33
C HIS A 73 -2.32 -15.30 20.64
N VAL A 74 -1.82 -14.07 20.77
CA VAL A 74 -1.17 -13.60 22.01
C VAL A 74 -2.18 -13.55 23.16
N LEU A 75 -3.38 -13.01 22.96
CA LEU A 75 -4.42 -12.98 23.99
C LEU A 75 -4.80 -14.39 24.46
N ALA A 76 -4.98 -15.34 23.53
CA ALA A 76 -5.30 -16.73 23.86
C ALA A 76 -4.20 -17.46 24.66
N ARG A 77 -2.94 -16.99 24.59
CA ARG A 77 -1.85 -17.53 25.43
C ARG A 77 -1.90 -17.04 26.87
N HIS A 78 -2.53 -15.89 27.12
CA HIS A 78 -2.55 -15.24 28.42
C HIS A 78 -3.92 -15.31 29.12
N LEU A 79 -4.99 -15.50 28.36
CA LEU A 79 -6.37 -15.59 28.85
C LEU A 79 -6.85 -17.04 28.80
N GLN A 80 -7.56 -17.50 29.84
CA GLN A 80 -8.10 -18.85 29.91
C GLN A 80 -9.54 -18.98 29.38
N SER A 81 -10.08 -17.92 28.78
CA SER A 81 -11.44 -17.84 28.27
C SER A 81 -11.48 -17.39 26.82
N GLU A 82 -11.93 -18.26 25.92
CA GLU A 82 -12.13 -17.92 24.51
C GLU A 82 -13.17 -16.80 24.33
N ALA A 83 -14.20 -16.76 25.18
CA ALA A 83 -15.22 -15.73 25.14
C ALA A 83 -14.65 -14.33 25.47
N GLU A 84 -13.69 -14.27 26.40
CA GLU A 84 -13.01 -13.04 26.76
C GLU A 84 -12.09 -12.56 25.64
N VAL A 85 -11.32 -13.47 25.03
CA VAL A 85 -10.51 -13.18 23.84
C VAL A 85 -11.37 -12.64 22.69
N ALA A 86 -12.52 -13.29 22.43
CA ALA A 86 -13.43 -12.88 21.37
C ALA A 86 -14.04 -11.48 21.63
N SER A 87 -14.37 -11.17 22.89
CA SER A 87 -14.89 -9.85 23.29
C SER A 87 -13.84 -8.76 23.07
N ILE A 88 -12.61 -8.96 23.55
CA ILE A 88 -11.51 -8.01 23.39
C ILE A 88 -11.18 -7.79 21.91
N MET A 89 -11.12 -8.87 21.12
CA MET A 89 -10.85 -8.77 19.69
C MET A 89 -11.96 -8.03 18.91
N ARG A 90 -13.21 -8.09 19.37
CA ARG A 90 -14.30 -7.28 18.80
C ARG A 90 -14.09 -5.79 19.10
N GLU A 91 -13.79 -5.44 20.35
CA GLU A 91 -13.53 -4.07 20.77
C GLU A 91 -12.33 -3.46 20.03
N ILE A 92 -11.22 -4.20 19.89
CA ILE A 92 -10.05 -3.76 19.13
C ILE A 92 -10.40 -3.43 17.66
N ARG A 93 -11.28 -4.23 17.03
CA ARG A 93 -11.72 -3.97 15.66
C ARG A 93 -12.57 -2.72 15.54
N GLU A 94 -13.49 -2.51 16.48
CA GLU A 94 -14.37 -1.33 16.53
C GLU A 94 -13.54 -0.04 16.71
N GLU A 95 -12.58 -0.05 17.64
CA GLU A 95 -11.65 1.07 17.87
C GLU A 95 -10.72 1.35 16.68
N ALA A 96 -10.23 0.30 16.00
CA ALA A 96 -9.36 0.44 14.85
C ALA A 96 -10.07 1.07 13.63
N ILE A 97 -11.36 0.80 13.45
CA ILE A 97 -12.18 1.37 12.38
C ILE A 97 -12.62 2.80 12.74
N GLY A 98 -13.00 3.04 14.01
CA GLY A 98 -13.49 4.35 14.48
C GLY A 98 -12.44 5.47 14.49
N LYS A 99 -11.14 5.15 14.49
CA LYS A 99 -10.04 6.14 14.44
C LYS A 99 -9.55 6.49 13.02
N ALA A 100 -10.09 5.83 11.99
CA ALA A 100 -9.71 6.04 10.59
C ALA A 100 -10.65 6.98 9.81
N GLY A 101 -11.67 7.55 10.48
CA GLY A 101 -12.68 8.46 9.92
C GLY A 101 -12.49 9.92 10.32
#